data_AF-A0A4R5YKQ6-F1
#
_entry.id   AF-A0A4R5YKQ6-F1
#
_cell.length_a   1.000
_cell.length_b   1.000
_cell.length_c   1.000
_cell.angle_alpha   90.00
_cell.angle_beta   90.00
_cell.angle_gamma   90.00
#
_symmetry.space_group_name_H-M   'P 1'
#
loop_
_entity.id
_entity.type
_entity.pdbx_description
1 polymer ?
#
loop_
_entity_poly.entity_id
_entity_poly.type
_entity_poly.pdbx_seq_one_letter_code
_entity_poly.pdbx_strand_id
1 'polypeptide(L)'
;MIQGFKDFIMRGNVIELAVAVVIGTAFTALVTAIVNSIINPLIELFYKPDPNSDKVGPSFTGVHGDPVVFPLGGLLTAVISFFAVALVVYFVFVLPMNKWKERQAARAGVTEEPAAKLPTEAELLVQIRDLLEQQRGTTAAPTRSTEPPSPSI
;
A
#
# COMPACT_ATOMS: atom_id res chain seq x y z
N MET A 1 16.83 -31.60 3.78
CA MET A 1 15.94 -30.55 4.34
C MET A 1 16.48 -29.15 4.14
N ILE A 2 17.74 -28.86 4.50
CA ILE A 2 18.35 -27.52 4.37
C ILE A 2 18.36 -27.01 2.92
N GLN A 3 18.58 -27.89 1.94
CA GLN A 3 18.58 -27.52 0.52
C GLN A 3 17.16 -27.16 0.02
N GLY A 4 16.14 -27.94 0.37
CA GLY A 4 14.74 -27.61 0.07
C GLY A 4 14.22 -26.35 0.77
N PHE A 5 14.76 -26.01 1.94
CA PHE A 5 14.47 -24.75 2.62
C PHE A 5 15.13 -23.55 1.93
N LYS A 6 16.38 -23.69 1.48
CA LYS A 6 17.05 -22.69 0.64
C LYS A 6 16.28 -22.44 -0.65
N ASP A 7 15.84 -23.50 -1.33
CA ASP A 7 15.06 -23.41 -2.58
C ASP A 7 13.65 -22.82 -2.38
N PHE A 8 13.11 -22.90 -1.16
CA PHE A 8 11.86 -22.25 -0.78
C PHE A 8 12.04 -20.75 -0.53
N ILE A 9 13.09 -20.35 0.20
CA ILE A 9 13.40 -18.94 0.44
C ILE A 9 13.83 -18.24 -0.86
N MET A 10 14.61 -18.89 -1.71
CA MET A 10 15.07 -18.37 -2.99
C MET A 10 13.93 -18.07 -3.99
N ARG A 11 12.69 -18.44 -3.68
CA ARG A 11 11.51 -18.25 -4.53
C ARG A 11 11.03 -16.77 -4.61
N GLY A 12 11.82 -15.81 -4.12
CA GLY A 12 11.63 -14.36 -4.22
C GLY A 12 10.47 -13.81 -3.37
N ASN A 13 9.26 -14.27 -3.66
CA ASN A 13 8.02 -13.88 -3.00
C ASN A 13 8.04 -14.06 -1.46
N VAL A 14 8.74 -15.08 -0.96
CA VAL A 14 8.84 -15.37 0.48
C VAL A 14 9.75 -14.37 1.18
N ILE A 15 10.87 -13.99 0.55
CA ILE A 15 11.83 -13.04 1.13
C ILE A 15 11.19 -11.65 1.20
N GLU A 16 10.54 -11.20 0.13
CA GLU A 16 9.88 -9.90 0.09
C GLU A 16 8.78 -9.79 1.16
N LEU A 17 7.95 -10.82 1.29
CA LEU A 17 6.93 -10.89 2.34
C LEU A 17 7.57 -10.88 3.74
N ALA A 18 8.60 -11.70 3.97
CA ALA A 18 9.28 -11.76 5.26
C ALA A 18 9.89 -10.41 5.65
N VAL A 19 10.55 -9.74 4.72
CA VAL A 19 11.13 -8.40 4.93
C VAL A 19 10.04 -7.38 5.22
N ALA A 20 8.93 -7.39 4.48
CA ALA A 20 7.81 -6.49 4.72
C ALA A 20 7.22 -6.65 6.13
N VAL A 21 7.04 -7.89 6.60
CA VAL A 21 6.51 -8.16 7.95
C VAL A 21 7.49 -7.74 9.05
N VAL A 22 8.77 -8.04 8.91
CA VAL A 22 9.80 -7.67 9.91
C VAL A 22 9.95 -6.15 10.01
N ILE A 23 10.01 -5.45 8.87
CA ILE A 23 10.09 -3.99 8.86
C ILE A 23 8.80 -3.37 9.40
N GLY A 24 7.63 -3.91 9.04
CA GLY A 24 6.34 -3.43 9.52
C GLY A 24 6.18 -3.53 11.04
N THR A 25 6.62 -4.64 11.64
CA THR A 25 6.57 -4.82 13.10
C THR A 25 7.56 -3.91 13.83
N ALA A 26 8.81 -3.81 13.34
CA ALA A 26 9.81 -2.90 13.89
C ALA A 26 9.36 -1.43 13.83
N PHE A 27 8.75 -1.04 12.71
CA PHE A 27 8.20 0.31 12.53
C PHE A 27 7.06 0.59 13.50
N THR A 28 6.13 -0.34 13.66
CA THR A 28 5.02 -0.22 14.61
C THR A 28 5.54 -0.06 16.03
N ALA A 29 6.56 -0.82 16.43
CA ALA A 29 7.20 -0.69 17.73
C ALA A 29 7.84 0.68 17.96
N LEU A 30 8.53 1.22 16.95
CA LEU A 30 9.14 2.56 17.02
C LEU A 30 8.07 3.65 17.21
N VAL A 31 7.01 3.62 16.41
CA VAL A 31 5.91 4.60 16.51
C VAL A 31 5.22 4.49 17.87
N THR A 32 4.98 3.27 18.34
CA THR A 32 4.38 3.01 19.66
C THR A 32 5.26 3.56 20.78
N ALA A 33 6.58 3.39 20.70
CA ALA A 33 7.51 3.95 21.69
C ALA A 33 7.44 5.48 21.72
N ILE A 34 7.43 6.14 20.56
CA ILE A 34 7.30 7.61 20.48
C ILE A 34 5.98 8.09 21.10
N VAL A 35 4.87 7.41 20.79
CA VAL A 35 3.57 7.78 21.32
C VAL A 35 3.52 7.56 22.83
N ASN A 36 4.01 6.43 23.32
CA ASN A 36 4.03 6.14 24.75
C ASN A 36 4.97 7.06 25.53
N SER A 37 6.08 7.51 24.95
CA SER A 37 7.07 8.34 25.64
C SER A 37 6.80 9.85 25.52
N ILE A 38 6.09 10.30 24.49
CA ILE A 38 5.86 11.74 24.25
C ILE A 38 4.39 12.08 24.30
N ILE A 39 3.54 11.36 23.56
CA ILE A 39 2.13 11.73 23.41
C ILE A 39 1.31 11.33 24.64
N ASN A 40 1.46 10.10 25.15
CA ASN A 40 0.72 9.66 26.33
C ASN A 40 1.00 10.55 27.55
N PRO A 41 2.26 10.93 27.89
CA PRO A 41 2.51 11.87 28.99
C PRO A 41 1.92 13.26 28.76
N LEU A 42 1.89 13.74 27.51
CA LEU A 42 1.23 15.02 27.18
C LEU A 42 -0.29 14.91 27.36
N ILE A 43 -0.90 13.80 26.98
CA ILE A 43 -2.32 13.54 27.22
C ILE A 43 -2.58 13.47 28.73
N GLU A 44 -1.75 12.74 29.48
CA GLU A 44 -1.84 12.59 30.94
C GLU A 44 -1.76 13.93 31.68
N LEU A 45 -1.07 14.91 31.10
CA LEU A 45 -0.99 16.27 31.64
C LEU A 45 -2.32 17.04 31.54
N PHE A 46 -3.08 16.86 30.46
CA PHE A 46 -4.37 17.52 30.23
C PHE A 46 -5.58 16.67 30.67
N TYR A 47 -5.40 15.36 30.76
CA TYR A 47 -6.38 14.35 31.10
C TYR A 47 -5.71 13.34 32.02
N LYS A 48 -6.02 13.34 33.32
CA LYS A 48 -5.55 12.27 34.22
C LYS A 48 -6.42 11.03 34.00
N PRO A 49 -5.94 9.95 33.36
CA PRO A 49 -6.51 8.64 33.61
C PRO A 49 -6.21 8.35 35.08
N ASP A 50 -7.22 8.44 35.94
CA ASP A 50 -7.10 7.97 37.31
C ASP A 50 -6.59 6.51 37.23
N PRO A 51 -5.59 6.06 38.00
CA PRO A 51 -5.25 4.65 38.09
C PRO A 51 -6.45 3.78 38.52
N ASN A 52 -7.54 4.38 39.00
CA ASN A 52 -8.84 3.75 39.18
C ASN A 52 -9.76 3.82 37.94
N SER A 53 -9.28 4.15 36.74
CA SER A 53 -10.09 4.19 35.50
C SER A 53 -10.61 2.81 35.10
N ASP A 54 -10.02 1.74 35.64
CA ASP A 54 -10.59 0.38 35.64
C ASP A 54 -11.85 0.23 36.49
N LYS A 55 -12.15 1.22 37.33
CA LYS A 55 -13.31 1.30 38.24
C LYS A 55 -14.29 2.42 37.88
N VAL A 56 -13.99 3.25 36.87
CA VAL A 56 -14.88 4.34 36.43
C VAL A 56 -15.62 3.91 35.15
N GLY A 57 -16.73 3.21 35.37
CA GLY A 57 -17.72 2.85 34.37
C GLY A 57 -18.92 2.19 35.05
N PRO A 58 -20.09 2.08 34.37
CA PRO A 58 -21.25 1.42 34.95
C PRO A 58 -20.88 -0.02 35.32
N SER A 59 -20.84 -0.32 36.61
CA SER A 59 -20.60 -1.68 37.10
C SER A 59 -21.91 -2.45 37.04
N PHE A 60 -21.93 -3.53 36.26
CA PHE A 60 -23.07 -4.44 36.23
C PHE A 60 -22.71 -5.72 36.98
N THR A 61 -23.66 -6.27 37.73
CA THR A 61 -23.49 -7.59 38.34
C THR A 61 -23.48 -8.63 37.23
N GLY A 62 -22.37 -9.34 37.07
CA GLY A 62 -22.26 -10.44 36.13
C GLY A 62 -23.21 -11.57 36.51
N VAL A 63 -23.51 -12.46 35.56
CA VAL A 63 -24.40 -13.62 35.73
C VAL A 63 -23.97 -14.55 36.90
N HIS A 64 -22.72 -14.41 37.37
CA HIS A 64 -22.12 -15.20 38.46
C HIS A 64 -21.96 -14.41 39.78
N GLY A 65 -22.48 -13.18 39.89
CA GLY A 65 -22.43 -12.37 41.11
C GLY A 65 -21.20 -11.46 41.25
N ASP A 66 -20.21 -11.57 40.35
CA ASP A 66 -19.04 -10.71 40.36
C ASP A 66 -19.34 -9.33 39.72
N PRO A 67 -18.86 -8.22 40.31
CA PRO A 67 -18.97 -6.90 39.71
C PRO A 67 -18.09 -6.80 38.46
N VAL A 68 -18.72 -6.64 37.29
CA VAL A 68 -18.03 -6.39 36.01
C VAL A 68 -18.00 -4.89 35.77
N VAL A 69 -16.80 -4.31 35.74
CA VAL A 69 -16.60 -2.89 35.42
C VAL A 69 -16.23 -2.73 33.94
N PHE A 70 -16.89 -1.80 33.26
CA PHE A 70 -16.54 -1.39 31.89
C PHE A 70 -15.62 -0.16 31.92
N PRO A 71 -14.29 -0.30 31.68
CA PRO A 71 -13.35 0.82 31.75
C PRO A 71 -13.50 1.77 30.54
N LEU A 72 -14.45 2.68 30.61
CA LEU A 72 -14.66 3.68 29.55
C LEU A 72 -13.47 4.66 29.44
N GLY A 73 -12.77 4.93 30.54
CA GLY A 73 -11.57 5.78 30.55
C GLY A 73 -10.39 5.15 29.81
N GLY A 74 -10.19 3.83 29.96
CA GLY A 74 -9.17 3.09 29.21
C GLY A 74 -9.44 3.07 27.71
N LEU A 75 -10.71 2.90 27.33
CA LEU A 75 -11.12 2.94 25.92
C LEU A 75 -10.89 4.33 25.30
N LEU A 76 -11.28 5.41 25.99
CA LEU A 76 -11.09 6.77 25.48
C LEU A 76 -9.59 7.09 25.31
N THR A 77 -8.77 6.70 26.29
CA THR A 77 -7.31 6.86 26.22
C THR A 77 -6.74 6.10 25.02
N ALA A 78 -7.15 4.85 24.81
CA ALA A 78 -6.70 4.04 23.68
C ALA A 78 -7.09 4.66 22.32
N VAL A 79 -8.29 5.24 22.22
CA VAL A 79 -8.73 5.94 21.01
C VAL A 79 -7.88 7.18 20.75
N ILE A 80 -7.61 8.00 21.77
CA ILE A 80 -6.76 9.19 21.63
C ILE A 80 -5.34 8.78 21.21
N SER A 81 -4.75 7.77 21.86
CA SER A 81 -3.44 7.25 21.50
C SER A 81 -3.41 6.68 20.07
N PHE A 82 -4.48 6.03 19.60
CA PHE A 82 -4.60 5.57 18.21
C PHE A 82 -4.55 6.72 17.21
N PHE A 83 -5.31 7.80 17.45
CA PHE A 83 -5.26 8.98 16.59
C PHE A 83 -3.91 9.69 16.63
N ALA A 84 -3.25 9.70 17.78
CA ALA A 84 -1.89 10.23 17.90
C ALA A 84 -0.87 9.43 17.07
N VAL A 85 -0.90 8.09 17.15
CA VAL A 85 -0.09 7.19 16.29
C VAL A 85 -0.33 7.53 14.82
N ALA A 86 -1.60 7.60 14.40
CA ALA A 86 -1.96 7.88 13.02
C ALA A 86 -1.42 9.25 12.54
N LEU A 87 -1.51 10.28 13.39
CA LEU A 87 -0.96 11.61 13.10
C LEU A 87 0.56 11.59 12.95
N VAL A 88 1.28 10.93 13.85
CA VAL A 88 2.75 10.81 13.78
C VAL A 88 3.16 10.09 12.49
N VAL A 89 2.51 8.97 12.16
CA VAL A 89 2.80 8.23 10.91
C VAL A 89 2.54 9.09 9.68
N TYR A 90 1.40 9.79 9.67
CA TYR A 90 1.03 10.65 8.57
C TYR A 90 2.01 11.81 8.37
N PHE A 91 2.32 12.57 9.43
CA PHE A 91 3.18 13.74 9.32
C PHE A 91 4.66 13.41 9.09
N VAL A 92 5.18 12.35 9.72
CA VAL A 92 6.61 12.01 9.66
C VAL A 92 6.97 11.19 8.44
N PHE A 93 6.04 10.37 7.90
CA PHE A 93 6.34 9.45 6.81
C PHE A 93 5.51 9.71 5.56
N VAL A 94 4.18 9.77 5.69
CA VAL A 94 3.29 9.91 4.52
C VAL A 94 3.45 11.27 3.85
N LEU A 95 3.42 12.35 4.62
CA LEU A 95 3.53 13.72 4.12
C LEU A 95 4.88 13.99 3.41
N PRO A 96 6.05 13.68 3.98
CA PRO A 96 7.32 13.87 3.27
C PRO A 96 7.44 12.94 2.07
N MET A 97 6.98 11.69 2.15
CA MET A 97 6.99 10.79 1.00
C MET A 97 6.12 11.34 -0.14
N ASN A 98 4.93 11.83 0.16
CA ASN A 98 4.05 12.46 -0.84
C ASN A 98 4.68 13.73 -1.41
N LYS A 99 5.23 14.62 -0.58
CA LYS A 99 5.95 15.81 -1.06
C LYS A 99 7.17 15.48 -1.92
N TRP A 100 7.88 14.40 -1.61
CA TRP A 100 9.04 13.99 -2.39
C TRP A 100 8.62 13.42 -3.74
N LYS A 101 7.56 12.61 -3.77
CA LYS A 101 6.93 12.13 -5.01
C LYS A 101 6.41 13.28 -5.87
N GLU A 102 5.69 14.24 -5.29
CA GLU A 102 5.24 15.46 -5.98
C GLU A 102 6.40 16.26 -6.57
N ARG A 103 7.50 16.43 -5.82
CA ARG A 103 8.70 17.12 -6.31
C ARG A 103 9.43 16.36 -7.41
N GLN A 104 9.44 15.03 -7.36
CA GLN A 104 9.99 14.20 -8.44
C GLN A 104 9.10 14.28 -9.70
N ALA A 105 7.78 14.25 -9.54
CA ALA A 105 6.82 14.43 -10.64
C ALA A 105 6.95 15.82 -11.28
N ALA A 106 7.05 16.89 -10.47
CA ALA A 106 7.24 18.26 -10.95
C ALA A 106 8.58 18.46 -11.66
N ARG A 107 9.65 17.77 -11.24
CA ARG A 107 10.96 17.79 -11.92
C ARG A 107 10.99 16.97 -13.20
N ALA A 108 10.14 15.96 -13.33
CA ALA A 108 10.00 15.14 -14.53
C ALA A 108 9.08 15.77 -15.60
N GLY A 109 8.38 16.87 -15.29
CA GLY A 109 7.45 17.53 -16.23
C GLY A 109 6.20 16.70 -16.55
N VAL A 110 5.95 15.62 -15.81
CA VAL A 110 4.81 14.73 -15.98
C VAL A 110 3.78 15.09 -14.91
N THR A 111 2.81 15.92 -15.28
CA THR A 111 1.54 16.05 -14.57
C THR A 111 0.98 14.64 -14.36
N GLU A 112 0.53 14.33 -13.14
CA GLU A 112 0.08 13.00 -12.75
C GLU A 112 -0.82 12.32 -13.81
N GLU A 113 -0.26 11.33 -14.51
CA GLU A 113 -0.95 10.05 -14.64
C GLU A 113 -0.32 9.09 -13.61
N PRO A 114 -1.14 8.25 -12.96
CA PRO A 114 -0.83 7.55 -11.71
C PRO A 114 0.29 6.54 -11.93
N ALA A 115 1.53 6.95 -11.68
CA ALA A 115 2.72 6.33 -12.25
C ALA A 115 2.63 6.30 -13.78
N ALA A 116 3.74 6.56 -14.46
CA ALA A 116 3.91 5.92 -15.75
C ALA A 116 3.86 4.41 -15.46
N LYS A 117 2.67 3.79 -15.51
CA LYS A 117 2.57 2.41 -15.91
C LYS A 117 3.30 2.41 -17.25
N LEU A 118 4.56 1.97 -17.22
CA LEU A 118 5.13 1.32 -18.39
C LEU A 118 3.97 0.50 -18.96
N PRO A 119 3.58 0.72 -20.23
CA PRO A 119 2.39 0.10 -20.78
C PRO A 119 2.45 -1.35 -20.38
N THR A 120 1.41 -1.78 -19.66
CA THR A 120 1.37 -3.12 -19.10
C THR A 120 1.66 -4.10 -20.23
N GLU A 121 2.26 -5.26 -19.92
CA GLU A 121 2.57 -6.24 -20.98
C GLU A 121 1.35 -6.51 -21.86
N ALA A 122 0.15 -6.48 -21.28
CA ALA A 122 -1.13 -6.51 -22.01
C ALA A 122 -1.32 -5.35 -23.01
N GLU A 123 -1.09 -4.09 -22.61
CA GLU A 123 -1.19 -2.92 -23.50
C GLU A 123 -0.14 -2.94 -24.62
N LEU A 124 1.08 -3.39 -24.31
CA LEU A 124 2.12 -3.59 -25.32
C LEU A 124 1.74 -4.68 -26.33
N LEU A 125 1.18 -5.81 -25.86
CA LEU A 125 0.72 -6.89 -26.73
C LEU A 125 -0.45 -6.45 -27.62
N VAL A 126 -1.35 -5.60 -27.11
CA VAL A 126 -2.43 -4.99 -27.92
C VAL A 126 -1.85 -4.08 -28.99
N GLN A 127 -0.89 -3.22 -28.65
CA GLN A 127 -0.23 -2.35 -29.63
C GLN A 127 0.52 -3.18 -30.70
N ILE A 128 1.21 -4.26 -30.31
CA ILE A 128 1.89 -5.16 -31.25
C ILE A 128 0.89 -5.84 -32.18
N ARG A 129 -0.25 -6.32 -31.66
CA ARG A 129 -1.33 -6.91 -32.48
C ARG A 129 -1.81 -5.91 -33.52
N ASP A 130 -2.12 -4.69 -33.10
CA ASP A 130 -2.69 -3.66 -33.97
C ASP A 130 -1.68 -3.23 -35.06
N LEU A 131 -0.39 -3.14 -34.73
CA LEU A 131 0.70 -2.89 -35.69
C LEU A 131 0.86 -4.05 -36.69
N LEU A 132 0.72 -5.31 -36.24
CA LEU A 132 0.78 -6.48 -37.12
C LEU A 132 -0.42 -6.57 -38.07
N GLU A 133 -1.61 -6.18 -37.63
CA GLU A 133 -2.80 -6.09 -38.48
C GLU A 133 -2.64 -5.01 -39.57
N GLN A 134 -2.08 -3.85 -39.23
CA GLN A 134 -1.78 -2.80 -40.20
C GLN A 134 -0.74 -3.26 -41.26
N GLN A 135 0.29 -4.00 -40.86
CA GLN A 135 1.26 -4.57 -41.80
C GLN A 135 0.65 -5.64 -42.72
N ARG A 136 -0.22 -6.50 -42.18
CA ARG A 136 -0.95 -7.50 -42.99
C ARG A 136 -1.90 -6.84 -44.00
N GLY A 137 -2.62 -5.79 -43.60
CA GLY A 137 -3.49 -5.03 -44.50
C GLY A 137 -2.73 -4.35 -45.65
N THR A 138 -1.51 -3.86 -45.39
CA THR A 138 -0.66 -3.22 -46.39
C THR A 138 -0.07 -4.22 -47.40
N THR A 139 0.11 -5.49 -47.02
CA THR A 139 0.67 -6.54 -47.88
C THR A 139 -0.37 -7.17 -48.83
N ALA A 140 -1.66 -6.91 -48.60
CA ALA A 140 -2.78 -7.48 -49.38
C ALA A 140 -3.32 -6.55 -50.49
N ALA A 141 -2.69 -5.41 -50.77
CA ALA A 141 -3.09 -4.53 -51.88
C ALA A 141 -2.71 -5.15 -53.24
N PRO A 142 -3.62 -5.19 -54.24
CA PRO A 142 -3.57 -6.14 -55.34
C PRO A 142 -2.65 -5.67 -56.48
N THR A 143 -1.65 -6.47 -56.85
CA THR A 143 -1.09 -6.48 -58.20
C THR A 143 -2.09 -7.12 -59.17
N ARG A 144 -3.16 -6.38 -59.51
CA ARG A 144 -3.96 -6.65 -60.71
C ARG A 144 -3.63 -5.59 -61.75
N SER A 145 -2.79 -5.94 -62.73
CA SER A 145 -2.90 -5.55 -64.15
C SER A 145 -1.55 -5.66 -64.86
N THR A 146 -1.27 -6.81 -65.45
CA THR A 146 -0.55 -6.87 -66.74
C THR A 146 -1.15 -8.03 -67.55
N GLU A 147 -2.13 -7.68 -68.37
CA GLU A 147 -2.73 -8.51 -69.40
C GLU A 147 -1.65 -8.92 -70.43
N PRO A 148 -1.54 -10.19 -70.81
CA PRO A 148 -0.58 -10.61 -71.83
C PRO A 148 -1.13 -10.33 -73.24
N PRO A 149 -0.31 -9.88 -74.21
CA PRO A 149 -0.79 -9.56 -75.55
C PRO A 149 -1.20 -10.82 -76.31
N SER A 150 -2.38 -10.73 -76.95
CA SER A 150 -2.96 -11.76 -77.79
C SER A 150 -2.15 -11.92 -79.09
N PRO A 151 -1.71 -13.13 -79.48
CA PRO A 151 -0.98 -13.31 -80.73
C PRO A 151 -1.96 -13.28 -81.91
N SER A 152 -1.74 -12.36 -82.83
CA SER A 152 -2.48 -12.27 -84.11
C SER A 152 -1.56 -12.76 -85.23
N ILE A 153 -1.95 -13.89 -85.83
CA ILE A 153 -1.60 -14.47 -87.15
C ILE A 153 -0.11 -14.49 -87.55
#